data_AF-A0A3M1I0P6-F1
#
_entry.id   AF-A0A3M1I0P6-F1
#
_cell.length_a   1.000
_cell.length_b   1.000
_cell.length_c   1.000
_cell.angle_alpha   90.00
_cell.angle_beta   90.00
_cell.angle_gamma   90.00
#
_symmetry.space_group_name_H-M   'P 1'
#
loop_
_entity.id
_entity.type
_entity.pdbx_description
1 polymer ?
#
loop_
_entity_poly.entity_id
_entity_poly.type
_entity_poly.pdbx_seq_one_letter_code
_entity_poly.pdbx_strand_id
1 'polypeptide(L)'
;SEDIDVYSEEIDKAIENYFSNLSKQPELAEEENRLIDQLSIEEDADQDTVQETENPEEKAKLNIKTKDADATGQKKNSSSHFHIVHKGESLWRIARKYGLPLYTLTSANPDKATRMIRPGDKIFIPEKAGVYHIVKKGETLSSIAKKYKVNMQKIREENKLTSNIIRIRQKLFIPGAKPLPIYRLVKRKLFQWPIRGRITSRFGWRKNPITGKRQFHTGLDIGARYGSTIRAAGSGVVVYAGNGGSYGNLVILKHRGNYLTAYAHCSKILVKKGQAVRKGQRIAKVGSTGLSTGSHLHFEVRRGRKKINPYKVFQLTKKVRVPSA
;
A
#
# COMPACT_ATOMS: atom_id res chain seq x y z
N SER A 1 47.08 -1.81 18.04
CA SER A 1 47.43 -0.97 16.88
C SER A 1 46.20 -0.86 16.00
N GLU A 2 45.45 0.22 16.22
CA GLU A 2 44.43 0.84 15.37
C GLU A 2 43.78 -0.03 14.27
N ASP A 3 42.68 -0.70 14.65
CA ASP A 3 41.66 -1.25 13.74
C ASP A 3 40.84 -0.11 13.10
N ILE A 4 41.49 0.77 12.32
CA ILE A 4 40.79 1.86 11.63
C ILE A 4 40.11 1.27 10.38
N ASP A 5 38.79 1.27 10.40
CA ASP A 5 37.93 0.97 9.25
C ASP A 5 37.92 2.16 8.28
N VAL A 6 39.09 2.43 7.65
CA VAL A 6 39.33 3.56 6.73
C VAL A 6 38.29 3.62 5.60
N TYR A 7 37.62 2.50 5.32
CA TYR A 7 36.71 2.33 4.20
C TYR A 7 35.29 2.84 4.45
N SER A 8 34.80 2.91 5.70
CA SER A 8 33.40 3.29 5.95
C SER A 8 33.17 4.78 6.26
N GLU A 9 34.25 5.56 6.43
CA GLU A 9 34.17 6.97 6.80
C GLU A 9 33.46 7.83 5.74
N GLU A 10 33.58 7.52 4.45
CA GLU A 10 33.07 8.40 3.39
C GLU A 10 31.54 8.35 3.26
N ILE A 11 30.92 7.16 3.36
CA ILE A 11 29.46 7.05 3.46
C ILE A 11 28.99 7.63 4.80
N ASP A 12 29.71 7.39 5.89
CA ASP A 12 29.37 7.94 7.21
C ASP A 12 29.35 9.49 7.16
N LYS A 13 30.35 10.12 6.53
CA LYS A 13 30.42 11.57 6.27
C LYS A 13 29.30 12.05 5.34
N ALA A 14 29.03 11.36 4.24
CA ALA A 14 27.95 11.74 3.32
C ALA A 14 26.58 11.72 4.01
N ILE A 15 26.33 10.72 4.85
CA ILE A 15 25.09 10.57 5.61
C ILE A 15 25.03 11.59 6.77
N GLU A 16 26.14 11.86 7.44
CA GLU A 16 26.21 12.88 8.48
C GLU A 16 25.97 14.28 7.93
N ASN A 17 26.59 14.64 6.81
CA ASN A 17 26.34 15.90 6.11
C ASN A 17 24.88 16.04 5.71
N TYR A 18 24.26 14.96 5.24
CA TYR A 18 22.84 14.95 4.91
C TYR A 18 21.95 15.22 6.15
N PHE A 19 22.18 14.52 7.26
CA PHE A 19 21.41 14.73 8.49
C PHE A 19 21.66 16.12 9.10
N SER A 20 22.90 16.62 9.05
CA SER A 20 23.23 17.98 9.49
C SER A 20 22.51 19.03 8.65
N ASN A 21 22.42 18.84 7.33
CA ASN A 21 21.66 19.74 6.47
C ASN A 21 20.16 19.71 6.78
N LEU A 22 19.57 18.52 6.98
CA LEU A 22 18.17 18.38 7.39
C LEU A 22 17.86 19.11 8.70
N SER A 23 18.75 19.02 9.70
CA SER A 23 18.55 19.75 10.96
C SER A 23 18.53 21.28 10.80
N LYS A 24 19.18 21.79 9.74
CA LYS A 24 19.21 23.22 9.41
C LYS A 24 18.07 23.63 8.46
N GLN A 25 17.39 22.66 7.85
CA GLN A 25 16.34 22.87 6.83
C GLN A 25 15.13 21.96 7.13
N PRO A 26 14.32 22.28 8.15
CA PRO A 26 13.19 21.44 8.56
C PRO A 26 12.12 21.28 7.47
N GLU A 27 11.89 22.31 6.66
CA GLU A 27 10.94 22.27 5.54
C GLU A 27 11.32 21.21 4.49
N LEU A 28 12.61 21.11 4.16
CA LEU A 28 13.13 20.07 3.25
C LEU A 28 12.90 18.67 3.83
N ALA A 29 13.07 18.51 5.14
CA ALA A 29 12.81 17.24 5.82
C ALA A 29 11.34 16.81 5.73
N GLU A 30 10.44 17.78 5.89
CA GLU A 30 8.99 17.57 5.79
C GLU A 30 8.56 17.25 4.37
N GLU A 31 9.08 17.97 3.37
CA GLU A 31 8.81 17.71 1.95
C GLU A 31 9.25 16.29 1.54
N GLU A 32 10.47 15.88 1.89
CA GLU A 32 10.96 14.54 1.61
C GLU A 32 10.09 13.46 2.27
N ASN A 33 9.68 13.66 3.52
CA ASN A 33 8.81 12.71 4.22
C ASN A 33 7.43 12.63 3.56
N ARG A 34 6.88 13.77 3.13
CA ARG A 34 5.61 13.84 2.40
C ARG A 34 5.68 13.08 1.07
N LEU A 35 6.73 13.26 0.29
CA LEU A 35 6.95 12.53 -0.97
C LEU A 35 7.05 11.02 -0.73
N ILE A 36 7.79 10.61 0.30
CA ILE A 36 7.94 9.20 0.68
C ILE A 36 6.59 8.59 1.09
N ASP A 37 5.78 9.32 1.86
CA ASP A 37 4.47 8.85 2.30
C ASP A 37 3.49 8.76 1.12
N GLN A 38 3.49 9.74 0.21
CA GLN A 38 2.69 9.70 -1.02
C GLN A 38 3.03 8.47 -1.88
N LEU A 39 4.32 8.26 -2.17
CA LEU A 39 4.77 7.08 -2.93
C LEU A 39 4.42 5.77 -2.23
N SER A 40 4.45 5.74 -0.89
CA SER A 40 4.09 4.56 -0.11
C SER A 40 2.59 4.25 -0.19
N ILE A 41 1.74 5.28 -0.25
CA ILE A 41 0.29 5.15 -0.41
C ILE A 41 -0.04 4.66 -1.82
N GLU A 42 0.58 5.26 -2.85
CA GLU A 42 0.41 4.85 -4.25
C GLU A 42 0.89 3.43 -4.49
N GLU A 43 2.05 3.05 -3.95
CA GLU A 43 2.53 1.66 -4.00
C GLU A 43 1.56 0.70 -3.32
N ASP A 44 0.91 1.15 -2.25
CA ASP A 44 -0.08 0.33 -1.57
C ASP A 44 -1.37 0.17 -2.40
N ALA A 45 -1.71 1.14 -3.27
CA ALA A 45 -2.89 1.14 -4.15
C ALA A 45 -2.66 0.46 -5.52
N ASP A 46 -1.54 0.73 -6.20
CA ASP A 46 -1.21 0.20 -7.55
C ASP A 46 -0.99 -1.31 -7.56
N GLN A 47 -0.73 -1.93 -6.41
CA GLN A 47 -0.61 -3.40 -6.31
C GLN A 47 -1.93 -4.10 -5.97
N ASP A 48 -2.99 -3.33 -5.71
CA ASP A 48 -4.34 -3.85 -5.52
C ASP A 48 -5.13 -3.87 -6.86
N THR A 49 -4.72 -3.08 -7.86
CA THR A 49 -5.29 -3.09 -9.23
C THR A 49 -4.76 -4.23 -10.12
N VAL A 50 -3.67 -4.93 -9.74
CA VAL A 50 -3.09 -6.03 -10.55
C VAL A 50 -3.87 -7.36 -10.42
N GLN A 51 -5.07 -7.37 -9.81
CA GLN A 51 -6.00 -8.51 -9.86
C GLN A 51 -7.24 -8.28 -10.74
N GLU A 52 -7.38 -7.12 -11.39
CA GLU A 52 -8.33 -6.95 -12.47
C GLU A 52 -7.57 -7.08 -13.79
N THR A 53 -7.48 -8.31 -14.32
CA THR A 53 -7.24 -8.47 -15.75
C THR A 53 -8.43 -7.85 -16.47
N GLU A 54 -8.25 -6.62 -16.94
CA GLU A 54 -9.15 -5.95 -17.87
C GLU A 54 -9.35 -6.86 -19.09
N ASN A 55 -10.57 -7.37 -19.26
CA ASN A 55 -11.04 -7.92 -20.51
C ASN A 55 -11.21 -6.75 -21.51
N PRO A 56 -10.50 -6.70 -22.65
CA PRO A 56 -10.53 -5.55 -23.57
C PRO A 56 -11.87 -5.33 -24.29
N GLU A 57 -12.86 -6.22 -24.13
CA GLU A 57 -14.09 -6.20 -24.93
C GLU A 57 -15.24 -5.34 -24.38
N GLU A 58 -15.15 -4.80 -23.16
CA GLU A 58 -16.27 -4.04 -22.54
C GLU A 58 -16.23 -2.51 -22.73
N LYS A 59 -15.24 -1.98 -23.47
CA LYS A 59 -15.14 -0.54 -23.81
C LYS A 59 -15.82 -0.14 -25.13
N ALA A 60 -16.64 -1.01 -25.72
CA ALA A 60 -17.42 -0.69 -26.91
C ALA A 60 -18.87 -1.12 -26.75
N LYS A 61 -19.70 -0.31 -26.06
CA LYS A 61 -21.11 -0.07 -26.43
C LYS A 61 -21.77 0.99 -25.52
N LEU A 62 -22.51 1.85 -26.22
CA LEU A 62 -23.47 2.87 -25.77
C LEU A 62 -22.92 4.19 -25.20
N ASN A 63 -22.65 5.10 -26.13
CA ASN A 63 -23.11 6.49 -26.01
C ASN A 63 -24.26 6.72 -27.00
N ILE A 64 -25.12 7.72 -26.73
CA ILE A 64 -26.30 8.21 -27.49
C ILE A 64 -27.60 7.47 -27.07
N LYS A 65 -28.69 8.10 -26.59
CA LYS A 65 -29.22 9.48 -26.65
C LYS A 65 -30.10 9.74 -25.41
N THR A 66 -30.04 10.96 -24.89
CA THR A 66 -31.07 11.59 -24.05
C THR A 66 -32.31 11.91 -24.88
N LYS A 67 -33.50 11.78 -24.27
CA LYS A 67 -34.66 12.65 -24.52
C LYS A 67 -35.64 12.57 -23.35
N ASP A 68 -36.22 13.72 -23.09
CA ASP A 68 -37.10 14.10 -21.98
C ASP A 68 -38.38 13.27 -21.90
N ALA A 69 -38.89 13.10 -20.68
CA ALA A 69 -40.33 13.11 -20.43
C ALA A 69 -40.58 13.42 -18.95
N ASP A 70 -41.47 14.37 -18.79
CA ASP A 70 -41.86 15.09 -17.60
C ASP A 70 -42.89 14.33 -16.75
N ALA A 71 -43.10 14.87 -15.55
CA ALA A 71 -44.36 14.89 -14.80
C ALA A 71 -44.82 13.71 -13.91
N THR A 72 -45.24 14.18 -12.73
CA THR A 72 -46.26 13.67 -11.79
C THR A 72 -45.84 12.70 -10.69
N GLY A 73 -45.86 13.24 -9.47
CA GLY A 73 -45.86 12.44 -8.25
C GLY A 73 -47.21 11.78 -8.00
N GLN A 74 -47.19 10.68 -7.28
CA GLN A 74 -48.32 10.20 -6.49
C GLN A 74 -47.85 9.36 -5.30
N LYS A 75 -48.73 9.35 -4.30
CA LYS A 75 -48.52 9.12 -2.87
C LYS A 75 -48.13 7.68 -2.49
N LYS A 76 -47.53 7.62 -1.30
CA LYS A 76 -47.42 6.47 -0.39
C LYS A 76 -48.59 5.48 -0.53
N ASN A 77 -48.26 4.21 -0.73
CA ASN A 77 -49.07 3.10 -0.25
C ASN A 77 -48.19 2.18 0.61
N SER A 78 -48.53 2.15 1.90
CA SER A 78 -48.02 1.21 2.88
C SER A 78 -48.68 -0.14 2.68
N SER A 79 -48.00 -1.05 1.98
CA SER A 79 -48.21 -2.50 2.12
C SER A 79 -47.10 -3.26 1.38
N SER A 80 -46.29 -4.00 2.14
CA SER A 80 -45.36 -5.05 1.68
C SER A 80 -44.24 -4.61 0.73
N HIS A 81 -43.12 -4.12 1.29
CA HIS A 81 -41.94 -3.55 0.61
C HIS A 81 -41.05 -4.58 -0.12
N PHE A 82 -41.63 -5.52 -0.87
CA PHE A 82 -40.91 -6.48 -1.71
C PHE A 82 -41.09 -6.16 -3.18
N HIS A 83 -40.01 -6.28 -3.94
CA HIS A 83 -40.02 -6.25 -5.40
C HIS A 83 -39.88 -7.67 -5.94
N ILE A 84 -40.74 -8.04 -6.90
CA ILE A 84 -40.65 -9.33 -7.59
C ILE A 84 -39.80 -9.13 -8.83
N VAL A 85 -38.71 -9.91 -8.95
CA VAL A 85 -37.79 -9.81 -10.09
C VAL A 85 -38.49 -10.26 -11.37
N HIS A 86 -38.36 -9.47 -12.43
CA HIS A 86 -38.80 -9.79 -13.78
C HIS A 86 -37.62 -10.17 -14.68
N LYS A 87 -37.93 -10.72 -15.86
CA LYS A 87 -36.92 -11.12 -16.85
C LYS A 87 -36.08 -9.91 -17.28
N GLY A 88 -34.75 -10.04 -17.19
CA GLY A 88 -33.80 -9.00 -17.59
C GLY A 88 -33.50 -7.93 -16.53
N GLU A 89 -34.03 -8.05 -15.32
CA GLU A 89 -33.68 -7.18 -14.21
C GLU A 89 -32.38 -7.62 -13.50
N SER A 90 -31.70 -6.65 -12.91
CA SER A 90 -30.52 -6.85 -12.06
C SER A 90 -30.72 -6.11 -10.73
N LEU A 91 -30.04 -6.53 -9.66
CA LEU A 91 -30.08 -5.82 -8.37
C LEU A 91 -29.72 -4.34 -8.52
N TRP A 92 -28.81 -4.01 -9.44
CA TRP A 92 -28.45 -2.64 -9.75
C TRP A 92 -29.60 -1.84 -10.38
N ARG A 93 -30.32 -2.41 -11.36
CA ARG A 93 -31.49 -1.75 -11.98
C ARG A 93 -32.61 -1.55 -10.97
N ILE A 94 -32.84 -2.55 -10.12
CA ILE A 94 -33.83 -2.51 -9.05
C ILE A 94 -33.44 -1.42 -8.03
N ALA A 95 -32.19 -1.40 -7.56
CA ALA A 95 -31.72 -0.38 -6.62
C ALA A 95 -31.92 1.04 -7.19
N ARG A 96 -31.55 1.26 -8.45
CA ARG A 96 -31.76 2.53 -9.16
C ARG A 96 -33.25 2.89 -9.26
N LYS A 97 -34.12 1.95 -9.60
CA LYS A 97 -35.59 2.15 -9.69
C LYS A 97 -36.17 2.69 -8.39
N TYR A 98 -35.66 2.23 -7.25
CA TYR A 98 -36.13 2.64 -5.92
C TYR A 98 -35.29 3.78 -5.30
N GLY A 99 -34.35 4.38 -6.04
CA GLY A 99 -33.51 5.47 -5.53
C GLY A 99 -32.56 5.05 -4.40
N LEU A 100 -32.20 3.77 -4.32
CA LEU A 100 -31.36 3.22 -3.26
C LEU A 100 -29.92 2.97 -3.76
N PRO A 101 -28.92 3.17 -2.90
CA PRO A 101 -27.58 2.67 -3.18
C PRO A 101 -27.57 1.14 -3.29
N LEU A 102 -26.81 0.59 -4.25
CA LEU A 102 -26.72 -0.86 -4.45
C LEU A 102 -26.34 -1.60 -3.16
N TYR A 103 -25.41 -1.05 -2.37
CA TYR A 103 -24.99 -1.65 -1.10
C TYR A 103 -26.12 -1.78 -0.08
N THR A 104 -27.09 -0.86 -0.11
CA THR A 104 -28.26 -0.91 0.78
C THR A 104 -29.14 -2.09 0.37
N LEU A 105 -29.39 -2.25 -0.93
CA LEU A 105 -30.17 -3.35 -1.45
C LEU A 105 -29.49 -4.71 -1.23
N THR A 106 -28.18 -4.81 -1.47
CA THR A 106 -27.44 -6.07 -1.32
C THR A 106 -27.29 -6.47 0.15
N SER A 107 -26.96 -5.54 1.06
CA SER A 107 -26.89 -5.85 2.49
C SER A 107 -28.27 -6.25 3.06
N ALA A 108 -29.35 -5.69 2.51
CA ALA A 108 -30.71 -6.06 2.89
C ALA A 108 -31.12 -7.44 2.36
N ASN A 109 -30.49 -7.95 1.30
CA ASN A 109 -30.83 -9.23 0.66
C ASN A 109 -29.56 -10.11 0.48
N PRO A 110 -28.90 -10.52 1.57
CA PRO A 110 -27.58 -11.15 1.51
C PRO A 110 -27.59 -12.47 0.74
N ASP A 111 -28.66 -13.25 0.79
CA ASP A 111 -28.83 -14.50 0.03
C ASP A 111 -29.00 -14.27 -1.48
N LYS A 112 -29.49 -13.08 -1.87
CA LYS A 112 -29.63 -12.67 -3.27
C LYS A 112 -28.40 -11.94 -3.78
N ALA A 113 -27.60 -11.35 -2.89
CA ALA A 113 -26.36 -10.66 -3.24
C ALA A 113 -25.22 -11.63 -3.60
N THR A 114 -25.25 -12.86 -3.09
CA THR A 114 -24.22 -13.88 -3.32
C THR A 114 -24.48 -14.76 -4.54
N ARG A 115 -25.58 -14.53 -5.28
CA ARG A 115 -25.94 -15.28 -6.49
C ARG A 115 -26.64 -14.41 -7.52
N MET A 116 -26.75 -14.90 -8.75
CA MET A 116 -27.59 -14.26 -9.76
C MET A 116 -29.07 -14.34 -9.35
N ILE A 117 -29.79 -13.20 -9.44
CA ILE A 117 -31.23 -13.14 -9.21
C ILE A 117 -31.99 -13.74 -10.40
N ARG A 118 -33.14 -14.36 -10.13
CA ARG A 118 -33.98 -15.02 -11.14
C ARG A 118 -35.38 -14.41 -11.14
N PRO A 119 -36.10 -14.43 -12.28
CA PRO A 119 -37.50 -14.04 -12.30
C PRO A 119 -38.31 -14.77 -11.22
N GLY A 120 -39.14 -14.02 -10.49
CA GLY A 120 -39.91 -14.51 -9.35
C GLY A 120 -39.21 -14.41 -7.99
N ASP A 121 -37.90 -14.11 -7.94
CA ASP A 121 -37.24 -13.80 -6.67
C ASP A 121 -37.91 -12.60 -5.99
N LYS A 122 -38.17 -12.70 -4.69
CA LYS A 122 -38.63 -11.57 -3.87
C LYS A 122 -37.41 -10.85 -3.30
N ILE A 123 -37.26 -9.58 -3.63
CA ILE A 123 -36.21 -8.69 -3.12
C ILE A 123 -36.85 -7.74 -2.11
N PHE A 124 -36.41 -7.78 -0.87
CA PHE A 124 -36.80 -6.77 0.12
C PHE A 124 -36.20 -5.43 -0.30
N ILE A 125 -37.06 -4.41 -0.43
CA ILE A 125 -36.65 -3.05 -0.73
C ILE A 125 -36.59 -2.30 0.63
N PRO A 126 -35.48 -1.67 0.98
CA PRO A 126 -35.45 -0.78 2.15
C PRO A 126 -36.13 0.58 1.87
N GLU A 127 -36.77 1.18 2.87
CA GLU A 127 -37.36 2.53 2.74
C GLU A 127 -36.30 3.64 2.77
N LYS A 128 -35.16 3.37 3.38
CA LYS A 128 -34.10 4.36 3.64
C LYS A 128 -32.74 3.81 3.26
N ALA A 129 -31.84 4.70 2.84
CA ALA A 129 -30.44 4.36 2.62
C ALA A 129 -29.74 4.01 3.94
N GLY A 130 -28.97 2.92 3.92
CA GLY A 130 -28.22 2.42 5.07
C GLY A 130 -27.61 1.05 4.82
N VAL A 131 -27.07 0.44 5.87
CA VAL A 131 -26.47 -0.91 5.79
C VAL A 131 -27.21 -1.83 6.73
N TYR A 132 -27.60 -3.02 6.26
CA TYR A 132 -28.03 -4.08 7.16
C TYR A 132 -26.82 -4.88 7.65
N HIS A 133 -26.65 -4.92 8.97
CA HIS A 133 -25.56 -5.60 9.65
C HIS A 133 -26.09 -6.81 10.42
N ILE A 134 -25.47 -7.98 10.22
CA ILE A 134 -25.75 -9.19 10.97
C ILE A 134 -24.82 -9.22 12.18
N VAL A 135 -25.39 -9.20 13.38
CA VAL A 135 -24.66 -9.18 14.66
C VAL A 135 -23.81 -10.44 14.78
N LYS A 136 -22.50 -10.27 15.03
CA LYS A 136 -21.54 -11.35 15.24
C LYS A 136 -21.32 -11.62 16.73
N LYS A 137 -20.69 -12.76 17.04
CA LYS A 137 -20.32 -13.13 18.41
C LYS A 137 -19.44 -12.03 19.04
N GLY A 138 -19.83 -11.54 20.20
CA GLY A 138 -19.09 -10.52 20.97
C GLY A 138 -19.34 -9.07 20.54
N GLU A 139 -20.21 -8.80 19.57
CA GLU A 139 -20.60 -7.43 19.24
C GLU A 139 -21.67 -6.91 20.21
N THR A 140 -21.59 -5.62 20.55
CA THR A 140 -22.57 -4.89 21.34
C THR A 140 -23.16 -3.78 20.49
N LEU A 141 -24.33 -3.26 20.86
CA LEU A 141 -24.95 -2.18 20.10
C LEU A 141 -24.04 -0.94 20.03
N SER A 142 -23.33 -0.65 21.13
CA SER A 142 -22.33 0.43 21.21
C SER A 142 -21.13 0.18 20.29
N SER A 143 -20.58 -1.05 20.25
CA SER A 143 -19.45 -1.34 19.36
C SER A 143 -19.85 -1.25 17.88
N ILE A 144 -21.07 -1.65 17.52
CA ILE A 144 -21.62 -1.52 16.17
C ILE A 144 -21.83 -0.04 15.81
N ALA A 145 -22.44 0.75 16.71
CA ALA A 145 -22.64 2.19 16.52
C ALA A 145 -21.31 2.91 16.23
N LYS A 146 -20.29 2.63 17.04
CA LYS A 146 -18.92 3.16 16.86
C LYS A 146 -18.32 2.71 15.53
N LYS A 147 -18.48 1.43 15.17
CA LYS A 147 -17.95 0.84 13.94
C LYS A 147 -18.46 1.55 12.69
N TYR A 148 -19.76 1.85 12.62
CA TYR A 148 -20.38 2.55 11.49
C TYR A 148 -20.40 4.08 11.64
N LYS A 149 -19.93 4.62 12.77
CA LYS A 149 -19.97 6.06 13.11
C LYS A 149 -21.40 6.62 13.09
N VAL A 150 -22.36 5.87 13.60
CA VAL A 150 -23.78 6.26 13.70
C VAL A 150 -24.17 6.36 15.17
N ASN A 151 -25.06 7.31 15.49
CA ASN A 151 -25.60 7.46 16.84
C ASN A 151 -26.37 6.17 17.24
N MET A 152 -26.01 5.60 18.40
CA MET A 152 -26.61 4.38 18.93
C MET A 152 -28.14 4.49 19.10
N GLN A 153 -28.63 5.66 19.55
CA GLN A 153 -30.05 5.91 19.74
C GLN A 153 -30.82 5.82 18.42
N LYS A 154 -30.25 6.37 17.34
CA LYS A 154 -30.84 6.28 16.00
C LYS A 154 -30.91 4.83 15.51
N ILE A 155 -29.91 4.01 15.82
CA ILE A 155 -29.95 2.56 15.51
C ILE A 155 -31.08 1.89 16.30
N ARG A 156 -31.27 2.23 17.58
CA ARG A 156 -32.36 1.66 18.39
C ARG A 156 -33.73 1.99 17.82
N GLU A 157 -33.98 3.26 17.53
CA GLU A 157 -35.26 3.76 17.01
C GLU A 157 -35.62 3.09 15.69
N GLU A 158 -34.69 3.08 14.73
CA GLU A 158 -34.93 2.50 13.40
C GLU A 158 -35.07 0.97 13.42
N ASN A 159 -34.53 0.30 14.45
CA ASN A 159 -34.68 -1.15 14.66
C ASN A 159 -35.75 -1.52 15.69
N LYS A 160 -36.50 -0.54 16.21
CA LYS A 160 -37.54 -0.75 17.23
C LYS A 160 -37.01 -1.52 18.46
N LEU A 161 -35.77 -1.25 18.87
CA LEU A 161 -35.14 -1.91 20.02
C LEU A 161 -35.58 -1.27 21.33
N THR A 162 -36.19 -2.08 22.20
CA THR A 162 -36.60 -1.65 23.56
C THR A 162 -35.43 -1.61 24.55
N SER A 163 -34.33 -2.32 24.27
CA SER A 163 -33.13 -2.35 25.10
C SER A 163 -31.85 -2.33 24.24
N ASN A 164 -30.68 -2.25 24.90
CA ASN A 164 -29.37 -2.35 24.24
C ASN A 164 -28.94 -3.81 23.97
N ILE A 165 -29.77 -4.79 24.36
CA ILE A 165 -29.45 -6.21 24.21
C ILE A 165 -29.70 -6.61 22.76
N ILE A 166 -28.67 -7.16 22.13
CA ILE A 166 -28.69 -7.69 20.77
C ILE A 166 -28.24 -9.15 20.76
N ARG A 167 -28.75 -9.95 19.83
CA ARG A 167 -28.45 -11.38 19.71
C ARG A 167 -27.56 -11.65 18.52
N ILE A 168 -26.70 -12.67 18.63
CA ILE A 168 -25.92 -13.17 17.50
C ILE A 168 -26.88 -13.55 16.37
N ARG A 169 -26.52 -13.22 15.12
CA ARG A 169 -27.32 -13.34 13.90
C ARG A 169 -28.54 -12.41 13.79
N GLN A 170 -28.81 -11.57 14.79
CA GLN A 170 -29.82 -10.53 14.65
C GLN A 170 -29.42 -9.57 13.52
N LYS A 171 -30.36 -9.28 12.63
CA LYS A 171 -30.16 -8.33 11.53
C LYS A 171 -30.58 -6.95 12.01
N LEU A 172 -29.66 -5.98 11.94
CA LEU A 172 -29.89 -4.59 12.34
C LEU A 172 -29.72 -3.67 11.13
N PHE A 173 -30.66 -2.77 10.92
CA PHE A 173 -30.53 -1.67 9.98
C PHE A 173 -29.71 -0.53 10.59
N ILE A 174 -28.63 -0.14 9.94
CA ILE A 174 -27.78 0.97 10.38
C ILE A 174 -28.07 2.17 9.46
N PRO A 175 -28.89 3.14 9.91
CA PRO A 175 -29.42 4.22 9.07
C PRO A 175 -28.31 5.17 8.61
N GLY A 176 -28.25 5.45 7.31
CA GLY A 176 -27.25 6.36 6.72
C GLY A 176 -25.81 5.83 6.72
N ALA A 177 -25.57 4.61 7.19
CA ALA A 177 -24.26 3.99 7.13
C ALA A 177 -23.86 3.68 5.67
N LYS A 178 -22.57 3.79 5.40
CA LYS A 178 -21.92 3.23 4.21
C LYS A 178 -21.33 1.86 4.56
N PRO A 179 -21.17 0.94 3.60
CA PRO A 179 -20.50 -0.33 3.85
C PRO A 179 -19.09 -0.05 4.37
N LEU A 180 -18.68 -0.79 5.39
CA LEU A 180 -17.32 -0.67 5.88
C LEU A 180 -16.39 -1.18 4.79
N PRO A 181 -15.28 -0.48 4.49
CA PRO A 181 -14.24 -1.07 3.66
C PRO A 181 -13.80 -2.35 4.36
N ILE A 182 -14.06 -3.50 3.73
CA ILE A 182 -13.52 -4.76 4.21
C ILE A 182 -12.03 -4.63 3.95
N TYR A 183 -11.22 -4.32 4.96
CA TYR A 183 -9.77 -4.30 4.77
C TYR A 183 -9.21 -5.66 5.16
N ARG A 184 -8.36 -6.24 4.31
CA ARG A 184 -7.48 -7.34 4.71
C ARG A 184 -6.14 -6.75 5.12
N LEU A 185 -5.55 -7.26 6.20
CA LEU A 185 -4.17 -6.94 6.56
C LEU A 185 -3.24 -7.88 5.79
N VAL A 186 -2.52 -7.35 4.81
CA VAL A 186 -1.51 -8.11 4.05
C VAL A 186 -0.12 -7.76 4.56
N LYS A 187 0.73 -8.78 4.76
CA LYS A 187 2.14 -8.58 5.08
C LYS A 187 2.91 -8.30 3.79
N ARG A 188 3.40 -7.07 3.60
CA ARG A 188 4.20 -6.66 2.43
C ARG A 188 5.65 -6.45 2.82
N LYS A 189 6.60 -6.94 2.01
CA LYS A 189 8.03 -6.72 2.24
C LYS A 189 8.37 -5.23 2.15
N LEU A 190 9.14 -4.74 3.13
CA LEU A 190 9.55 -3.34 3.20
C LEU A 190 10.57 -3.00 2.10
N PHE A 191 11.50 -3.93 1.87
CA PHE A 191 12.53 -3.81 0.84
C PHE A 191 12.55 -5.04 -0.06
N GLN A 192 12.84 -4.83 -1.33
CA GLN A 192 13.14 -5.88 -2.30
C GLN A 192 14.64 -5.92 -2.59
N TRP A 193 15.07 -7.05 -3.16
CA TRP A 193 16.43 -7.17 -3.68
C TRP A 193 16.68 -6.11 -4.77
N PRO A 194 17.77 -5.33 -4.68
CA PRO A 194 18.07 -4.26 -5.64
C PRO A 194 18.58 -4.80 -6.97
N ILE A 195 19.08 -6.04 -6.97
CA ILE A 195 19.57 -6.76 -8.14
C ILE A 195 19.46 -8.28 -7.90
N ARG A 196 19.38 -9.05 -8.99
CA ARG A 196 19.52 -10.51 -8.95
C ARG A 196 20.98 -10.89 -9.16
N GLY A 197 21.56 -11.62 -8.22
CA GLY A 197 22.97 -12.03 -8.27
C GLY A 197 23.34 -12.90 -7.07
N ARG A 198 24.54 -13.49 -7.11
CA ARG A 198 25.06 -14.29 -5.99
C ARG A 198 25.64 -13.36 -4.94
N ILE A 199 25.38 -13.64 -3.67
CA ILE A 199 26.07 -12.96 -2.57
C ILE A 199 27.53 -13.39 -2.60
N THR A 200 28.43 -12.46 -2.88
CA THR A 200 29.88 -12.69 -2.90
C THR A 200 30.53 -12.36 -1.56
N SER A 201 29.92 -11.48 -0.78
CA SER A 201 30.39 -11.11 0.56
C SER A 201 29.23 -10.70 1.45
N ARG A 202 29.24 -11.17 2.69
CA ARG A 202 28.18 -10.92 3.69
C ARG A 202 28.53 -9.73 4.58
N PHE A 203 27.49 -9.14 5.18
CA PHE A 203 27.62 -8.14 6.24
C PHE A 203 28.28 -8.73 7.49
N GLY A 204 29.17 -7.98 8.13
CA GLY A 204 29.80 -8.33 9.41
C GLY A 204 31.32 -8.47 9.34
N TRP A 205 31.91 -8.93 10.45
CA TRP A 205 33.36 -9.16 10.55
C TRP A 205 33.81 -10.27 9.60
N ARG A 206 34.82 -9.97 8.77
CA ARG A 206 35.45 -10.92 7.86
C ARG A 206 36.94 -10.64 7.71
N LYS A 207 37.68 -11.60 7.15
CA LYS A 207 39.04 -11.37 6.67
C LYS A 207 38.97 -10.55 5.37
N ASN A 208 39.73 -9.46 5.29
CA ASN A 208 39.82 -8.63 4.10
C ASN A 208 40.50 -9.45 2.98
N PRO A 209 39.89 -9.57 1.78
CA PRO A 209 40.38 -10.42 0.70
C PRO A 209 41.63 -9.87 0.02
N ILE A 210 41.97 -8.59 0.23
CA ILE A 210 43.14 -7.92 -0.33
C ILE A 210 44.28 -7.92 0.69
N THR A 211 44.01 -7.49 1.93
CA THR A 211 45.05 -7.25 2.94
C THR A 211 45.22 -8.39 3.95
N GLY A 212 44.29 -9.35 4.01
CA GLY A 212 44.30 -10.44 4.98
C GLY A 212 43.99 -10.04 6.42
N LYS A 213 43.79 -8.75 6.72
CA LYS A 213 43.44 -8.26 8.06
C LYS A 213 41.94 -8.42 8.36
N ARG A 214 41.56 -8.40 9.63
CA ARG A 214 40.14 -8.41 10.02
C ARG A 214 39.51 -7.06 9.67
N GLN A 215 38.39 -7.07 8.96
CA GLN A 215 37.64 -5.88 8.58
C GLN A 215 36.14 -6.10 8.78
N PHE A 216 35.44 -5.06 9.23
CA PHE A 216 33.98 -5.09 9.29
C PHE A 216 33.39 -4.69 7.94
N HIS A 217 32.54 -5.54 7.38
CA HIS A 217 31.84 -5.25 6.13
C HIS A 217 30.46 -4.65 6.42
N THR A 218 30.30 -3.39 6.04
CA THR A 218 29.12 -2.55 6.36
C THR A 218 27.89 -2.86 5.49
N GLY A 219 28.06 -3.62 4.41
CA GLY A 219 27.02 -3.93 3.44
C GLY A 219 26.99 -5.40 3.03
N LEU A 220 26.31 -5.64 1.91
CA LEU A 220 26.18 -6.93 1.26
C LEU A 220 26.68 -6.79 -0.19
N ASP A 221 27.67 -7.60 -0.58
CA ASP A 221 28.17 -7.59 -1.95
C ASP A 221 27.41 -8.62 -2.77
N ILE A 222 26.79 -8.15 -3.85
CA ILE A 222 25.99 -8.96 -4.76
C ILE A 222 26.67 -8.94 -6.12
N GLY A 223 27.31 -10.06 -6.49
CA GLY A 223 27.98 -10.23 -7.76
C GLY A 223 26.99 -10.20 -8.92
N ALA A 224 27.27 -9.35 -9.91
CA ALA A 224 26.47 -9.19 -11.12
C ALA A 224 27.34 -8.68 -12.26
N ARG A 225 26.92 -8.92 -13.51
CA ARG A 225 27.65 -8.47 -14.70
C ARG A 225 27.73 -6.94 -14.75
N TYR A 226 28.84 -6.42 -15.27
CA TYR A 226 29.00 -4.99 -15.48
C TYR A 226 27.85 -4.43 -16.33
N GLY A 227 27.33 -3.26 -15.97
CA GLY A 227 26.20 -2.62 -16.66
C GLY A 227 24.82 -3.16 -16.28
N SER A 228 24.73 -4.22 -15.47
CA SER A 228 23.45 -4.75 -14.98
C SER A 228 22.65 -3.67 -14.27
N THR A 229 21.31 -3.69 -14.42
CA THR A 229 20.45 -2.65 -13.85
C THR A 229 20.31 -2.82 -12.34
N ILE A 230 20.63 -1.77 -11.58
CA ILE A 230 20.36 -1.64 -10.15
C ILE A 230 19.01 -0.94 -9.99
N ARG A 231 18.16 -1.49 -9.14
CA ARG A 231 16.82 -0.98 -8.83
C ARG A 231 16.72 -0.51 -7.39
N ALA A 232 15.88 0.49 -7.14
CA ALA A 232 15.57 0.95 -5.80
C ALA A 232 14.97 -0.19 -4.96
N ALA A 233 15.57 -0.49 -3.81
CA ALA A 233 15.11 -1.52 -2.90
C ALA A 233 13.77 -1.17 -2.24
N GLY A 234 13.45 0.12 -2.11
CA GLY A 234 12.20 0.64 -1.56
C GLY A 234 11.87 2.00 -2.18
N SER A 235 10.60 2.41 -2.09
CA SER A 235 10.17 3.76 -2.48
C SER A 235 10.82 4.79 -1.58
N GLY A 236 11.29 5.91 -2.13
CA GLY A 236 12.14 6.84 -1.41
C GLY A 236 12.50 8.11 -2.17
N VAL A 237 13.30 8.96 -1.55
CA VAL A 237 13.90 10.15 -2.19
C VAL A 237 15.41 9.98 -2.24
N VAL A 238 16.02 10.40 -3.35
CA VAL A 238 17.48 10.36 -3.55
C VAL A 238 18.13 11.47 -2.74
N VAL A 239 18.91 11.11 -1.72
CA VAL A 239 19.58 12.07 -0.84
C VAL A 239 21.04 12.32 -1.24
N TYR A 240 21.61 11.39 -2.01
CA TYR A 240 22.94 11.50 -2.60
C TYR A 240 23.00 10.77 -3.93
N ALA A 241 23.66 11.38 -4.92
CA ALA A 241 23.93 10.79 -6.23
C ALA A 241 25.19 11.42 -6.82
N GLY A 242 26.33 10.74 -6.76
CA GLY A 242 27.62 11.30 -7.19
C GLY A 242 28.81 10.42 -6.87
N ASN A 243 30.01 11.02 -6.82
CA ASN A 243 31.26 10.35 -6.49
C ASN A 243 31.44 10.21 -4.98
N GLY A 244 31.32 8.99 -4.47
CA GLY A 244 31.50 8.61 -3.06
C GLY A 244 32.89 8.11 -2.70
N GLY A 245 33.95 8.54 -3.41
CA GLY A 245 35.33 8.19 -3.10
C GLY A 245 35.64 6.72 -3.34
N SER A 246 36.05 6.01 -2.28
CA SER A 246 36.31 4.56 -2.28
C SER A 246 35.08 3.73 -2.65
N TYR A 247 33.86 4.24 -2.44
CA TYR A 247 32.62 3.60 -2.91
C TYR A 247 32.36 3.83 -4.40
N GLY A 248 33.16 4.65 -5.08
CA GLY A 248 32.98 5.02 -6.48
C GLY A 248 31.67 5.77 -6.69
N ASN A 249 31.00 5.55 -7.82
CA ASN A 249 29.69 6.16 -8.03
C ASN A 249 28.67 5.57 -7.07
N LEU A 250 28.05 6.47 -6.30
CA LEU A 250 27.22 6.15 -5.15
C LEU A 250 25.85 6.82 -5.28
N VAL A 251 24.81 6.04 -4.98
CA VAL A 251 23.44 6.54 -4.77
C VAL A 251 23.03 6.21 -3.34
N ILE A 252 22.42 7.17 -2.65
CA ILE A 252 21.78 6.95 -1.34
C ILE A 252 20.32 7.38 -1.43
N LEU A 253 19.41 6.51 -0.98
CA LEU A 253 17.98 6.79 -0.89
C LEU A 253 17.54 6.83 0.57
N LYS A 254 16.69 7.81 0.91
CA LYS A 254 15.91 7.84 2.16
C LYS A 254 14.53 7.25 1.93
N HIS A 255 14.09 6.47 2.90
CA HIS A 255 12.81 5.78 2.91
C HIS A 255 12.05 6.07 4.20
N ARG A 256 10.78 5.64 4.21
CA ARG A 256 9.90 5.76 5.36
C ARG A 256 10.50 5.11 6.61
N GLY A 257 10.33 5.74 7.77
CA GLY A 257 10.83 5.20 9.05
C GLY A 257 12.35 5.37 9.26
N ASN A 258 12.94 6.37 8.59
CA ASN A 258 14.36 6.75 8.65
C ASN A 258 15.31 5.65 8.18
N TYR A 259 14.85 4.79 7.26
CA TYR A 259 15.74 3.86 6.59
C TYR A 259 16.51 4.57 5.48
N LEU A 260 17.79 4.23 5.33
CA LEU A 260 18.62 4.62 4.21
C LEU A 260 19.09 3.36 3.49
N THR A 261 19.16 3.42 2.16
CA THR A 261 19.84 2.40 1.35
C THR A 261 20.93 3.03 0.49
N ALA A 262 22.09 2.40 0.43
CA ALA A 262 23.23 2.87 -0.37
C ALA A 262 23.59 1.85 -1.45
N TYR A 263 23.92 2.35 -2.64
CA TYR A 263 24.23 1.57 -3.84
C TYR A 263 25.55 2.06 -4.41
N ALA A 264 26.62 1.29 -4.20
CA ALA A 264 27.98 1.67 -4.53
C ALA A 264 28.57 0.88 -5.71
N HIS A 265 29.78 1.29 -6.11
CA HIS A 265 30.55 0.77 -7.24
C HIS A 265 29.81 0.86 -8.58
N CYS A 266 28.91 1.83 -8.73
CA CYS A 266 28.09 1.93 -9.93
C CYS A 266 28.92 2.34 -11.18
N SER A 267 28.65 1.77 -12.34
CA SER A 267 29.22 2.26 -13.60
C SER A 267 28.55 3.55 -14.06
N LYS A 268 27.24 3.67 -13.80
CA LYS A 268 26.44 4.83 -14.20
C LYS A 268 25.31 5.08 -13.20
N ILE A 269 25.12 6.34 -12.83
CA ILE A 269 23.98 6.81 -12.04
C ILE A 269 22.88 7.28 -12.99
N LEU A 270 21.62 6.93 -12.70
CA LEU A 270 20.44 7.23 -13.55
C LEU A 270 19.45 8.19 -12.88
N VAL A 271 19.76 8.65 -11.66
CA VAL A 271 18.90 9.50 -10.84
C VAL A 271 19.69 10.67 -10.28
N LYS A 272 18.99 11.72 -9.84
CA LYS A 272 19.59 12.94 -9.27
C LYS A 272 19.16 13.15 -7.83
N LYS A 273 19.96 13.87 -7.03
CA LYS A 273 19.57 14.28 -5.67
C LYS A 273 18.23 15.04 -5.70
N GLY A 274 17.36 14.77 -4.74
CA GLY A 274 16.00 15.31 -4.63
C GLY A 274 14.94 14.52 -5.41
N GLN A 275 15.33 13.61 -6.31
CA GLN A 275 14.39 12.84 -7.10
C GLN A 275 13.66 11.80 -6.24
N ALA A 276 12.32 11.80 -6.31
CA ALA A 276 11.48 10.75 -5.77
C ALA A 276 11.54 9.49 -6.68
N VAL A 277 11.69 8.31 -6.08
CA VAL A 277 11.83 7.04 -6.79
C VAL A 277 10.90 5.97 -6.20
N ARG A 278 10.26 5.19 -7.08
CA ARG A 278 9.40 4.07 -6.70
C ARG A 278 10.22 2.82 -6.42
N LYS A 279 9.74 1.94 -5.53
CA LYS A 279 10.32 0.61 -5.33
C LYS A 279 10.44 -0.12 -6.67
N GLY A 280 11.63 -0.62 -6.98
CA GLY A 280 11.90 -1.29 -8.26
C GLY A 280 12.22 -0.38 -9.44
N GLN A 281 12.13 0.94 -9.28
CA GLN A 281 12.60 1.88 -10.30
C GLN A 281 14.11 1.71 -10.56
N ARG A 282 14.53 1.89 -11.81
CA ARG A 282 15.94 1.81 -12.21
C ARG A 282 16.66 3.06 -11.69
N ILE A 283 17.77 2.88 -10.97
CA ILE A 283 18.48 4.00 -10.32
C ILE A 283 19.95 4.09 -10.72
N ALA A 284 20.58 2.96 -11.07
CA ALA A 284 21.98 2.92 -11.45
C ALA A 284 22.29 1.66 -12.28
N LYS A 285 23.53 1.54 -12.72
CA LYS A 285 24.08 0.33 -13.35
C LYS A 285 25.28 -0.18 -12.54
N VAL A 286 25.40 -1.50 -12.43
CA VAL A 286 26.53 -2.17 -11.78
C VAL A 286 27.84 -1.79 -12.48
N GLY A 287 28.90 -1.59 -11.71
CA GLY A 287 30.22 -1.34 -12.22
C GLY A 287 31.29 -1.94 -11.30
N SER A 288 32.46 -1.32 -11.34
CA SER A 288 33.59 -1.62 -10.45
C SER A 288 34.38 -0.33 -10.17
N THR A 289 33.67 0.81 -10.06
CA THR A 289 34.29 2.12 -9.78
C THR A 289 34.67 2.25 -8.31
N GLY A 290 35.63 3.12 -8.01
CA GLY A 290 36.18 3.22 -6.65
C GLY A 290 37.05 2.02 -6.33
N LEU A 291 37.14 1.67 -5.05
CA LEU A 291 37.91 0.51 -4.61
C LEU A 291 37.08 -0.76 -4.70
N SER A 292 37.24 -1.49 -5.80
CA SER A 292 36.51 -2.71 -6.08
C SER A 292 37.42 -3.72 -6.78
N THR A 293 37.36 -4.99 -6.37
CA THR A 293 38.16 -6.08 -6.97
C THR A 293 37.49 -6.73 -8.19
N GLY A 294 36.25 -6.35 -8.50
CA GLY A 294 35.52 -6.86 -9.65
C GLY A 294 34.06 -6.39 -9.69
N SER A 295 33.35 -6.69 -10.77
CA SER A 295 31.98 -6.20 -10.96
C SER A 295 31.00 -6.75 -9.92
N HIS A 296 30.47 -5.87 -9.06
CA HIS A 296 29.46 -6.20 -8.06
C HIS A 296 28.68 -4.95 -7.61
N LEU A 297 27.54 -5.17 -6.94
CA LEU A 297 26.86 -4.13 -6.17
C LEU A 297 27.24 -4.29 -4.70
N HIS A 298 27.84 -3.26 -4.11
CA HIS A 298 27.89 -3.12 -2.65
C HIS A 298 26.63 -2.40 -2.17
N PHE A 299 25.80 -3.10 -1.39
CA PHE A 299 24.49 -2.62 -0.92
C PHE A 299 24.47 -2.49 0.60
N GLU A 300 24.21 -1.29 1.11
CA GLU A 300 24.03 -1.05 2.55
C GLU A 300 22.58 -0.74 2.90
N VAL A 301 22.18 -1.13 4.10
CA VAL A 301 20.95 -0.63 4.73
C VAL A 301 21.28 -0.04 6.09
N ARG A 302 20.70 1.12 6.38
CA ARG A 302 20.85 1.81 7.66
C ARG A 302 19.50 2.24 8.18
N ARG A 303 19.39 2.44 9.50
CA ARG A 303 18.28 3.15 10.13
C ARG A 303 18.86 4.29 10.96
N GLY A 304 18.64 5.52 10.50
CA GLY A 304 19.47 6.65 10.92
C GLY A 304 20.95 6.35 10.65
N ARG A 305 21.79 6.46 11.68
CA ARG A 305 23.24 6.20 11.62
C ARG A 305 23.61 4.72 11.78
N LYS A 306 22.68 3.86 12.20
CA LYS A 306 22.97 2.45 12.53
C LYS A 306 23.00 1.58 11.28
N LYS A 307 24.14 0.93 11.02
CA LYS A 307 24.34 -0.09 9.98
C LYS A 307 23.52 -1.35 10.32
N ILE A 308 22.76 -1.87 9.36
CA ILE A 308 21.89 -3.05 9.53
C ILE A 308 22.26 -4.08 8.47
N ASN A 309 22.33 -5.35 8.87
CA ASN A 309 22.51 -6.45 7.93
C ASN A 309 21.38 -6.46 6.88
N PRO A 310 21.67 -6.20 5.58
CA PRO A 310 20.65 -6.13 4.54
C PRO A 310 19.83 -7.41 4.39
N TYR A 311 20.43 -8.58 4.65
CA TYR A 311 19.75 -9.86 4.56
C TYR A 311 18.55 -9.96 5.51
N LYS A 312 18.66 -9.38 6.72
CA LYS A 312 17.54 -9.33 7.69
C LYS A 312 16.43 -8.40 7.20
N VAL A 313 16.79 -7.31 6.54
CA VAL A 313 15.85 -6.29 6.08
C VAL A 313 14.96 -6.83 4.95
N PHE A 314 15.47 -7.67 4.06
CA PHE A 314 14.68 -8.32 3.00
C PHE A 314 13.65 -9.34 3.51
N GLN A 315 13.67 -9.67 4.80
CA GLN A 315 12.68 -10.52 5.47
C GLN A 315 11.63 -9.70 6.22
N LEU A 316 11.84 -8.39 6.42
CA LEU A 316 10.91 -7.53 7.15
C LEU A 316 9.64 -7.28 6.34
N THR A 317 8.49 -7.42 7.00
CA THR A 317 7.18 -7.13 6.41
C THR A 317 6.41 -6.08 7.21
N LYS A 318 5.77 -5.13 6.53
CA LYS A 318 4.75 -4.23 7.09
C LYS A 318 3.36 -4.83 6.91
N LYS A 319 2.46 -4.62 7.88
CA LYS A 319 1.03 -4.93 7.71
C LYS A 319 0.37 -3.74 7.01
N VAL A 320 -0.17 -3.96 5.82
CA VAL A 320 -0.88 -2.95 5.02
C VAL A 320 -2.36 -3.30 5.00
N ARG A 321 -3.22 -2.28 5.15
CA ARG A 321 -4.66 -2.44 4.96
C ARG A 321 -4.95 -2.30 3.46
N VAL A 322 -5.39 -3.37 2.84
CA VAL A 322 -5.84 -3.39 1.44
C VAL A 322 -7.35 -3.62 1.42
N PRO A 323 -8.12 -2.96 0.54
CA PRO A 323 -9.51 -3.33 0.30
C PRO A 323 -9.58 -4.82 -0.07
N SER A 324 -10.47 -5.55 0.58
CA SER A 324 -10.82 -6.91 0.21
C SER A 324 -11.79 -6.78 -0.95
N ALA A 325 -11.39 -7.36 -2.09
CA ALA A 325 -12.23 -7.51 -3.27
C ALA A 325 -13.58 -8.15 -2.94
#